data_AF-A0A7U9XE56-F1
#
_entry.id   AF-A0A7U9XE56-F1
#
_cell.length_a   1.000
_cell.length_b   1.000
_cell.length_c   1.000
_cell.angle_alpha   90.00
_cell.angle_beta   90.00
_cell.angle_gamma   90.00
#
_symmetry.space_group_name_H-M   'P 1'
#
loop_
_entity.id
_entity.type
_entity.pdbx_description
1 polymer ?
#
loop_
_entity_poly.entity_id
_entity_poly.type
_entity_poly.pdbx_seq_one_letter_code
_entity_poly.pdbx_strand_id
1 'polypeptide(L)'
;MGSKTEKRQLYIFIAIAYGIPYLLGLLMWYGSLNQLELSAFPSTQMLYPAMGVMFAFLLTRREDREMPRSFYICFILTTVISIIFTVLSVWKPDTVVTMPGGTAPLFSLAVQYLMAAGSIICLICLIAAGKKKRAAYGIKWRNFRASVGCILLFLVLYLARVAVFNGLAGQLQEFAAIMTSAEAWIYFAIMPLNFLLGYIAFFGEEYGWRYYLQPILQKKFGLRKGVLLLGVVWGLWHLPLDFFYYVTPEYGVIMTVTQIINCVTLGIFLGFAYMKTENIWVPAIIHFLNNNLIMVVSGTFSADAVENNSMSWMDIPVTLLINGLMFGLFIFAKQYRSEEPLEVTAAPAAAYNTSAL
;
A
#
# COMPACT_ATOMS: atom_id res chain seq x y z
N MET A 1 15.85 4.17 21.74
CA MET A 1 14.86 3.06 21.62
C MET A 1 13.84 3.23 22.72
N GLY A 2 12.56 3.23 22.36
CA GLY A 2 11.44 3.69 23.18
C GLY A 2 11.10 2.88 24.44
N SER A 3 10.08 3.36 25.15
CA SER A 3 9.46 2.75 26.33
C SER A 3 9.12 1.28 26.12
N LYS A 4 8.95 0.51 27.21
CA LYS A 4 8.53 -0.91 27.16
C LYS A 4 7.28 -1.11 26.29
N THR A 5 6.37 -0.13 26.30
CA THR A 5 5.15 -0.11 25.49
C THR A 5 5.44 0.02 23.99
N GLU A 6 6.30 0.95 23.57
CA GLU A 6 6.66 1.13 22.16
C GLU A 6 7.36 -0.10 21.58
N LYS A 7 8.24 -0.75 22.36
CA LYS A 7 8.85 -2.02 21.95
C LYS A 7 7.79 -3.10 21.73
N ARG A 8 6.84 -3.24 22.66
CA ARG A 8 5.74 -4.20 22.55
C ARG A 8 4.88 -3.93 21.32
N GLN A 9 4.54 -2.67 21.04
CA GLN A 9 3.77 -2.29 19.85
C GLN A 9 4.52 -2.65 18.57
N LEU A 10 5.83 -2.40 18.49
CA LEU A 10 6.65 -2.74 17.33
C LEU A 10 6.70 -4.25 17.09
N TYR A 11 6.85 -5.07 18.15
CA TYR A 11 6.82 -6.53 18.00
C TYR A 11 5.47 -7.04 17.47
N ILE A 12 4.35 -6.51 17.99
CA ILE A 12 3.01 -6.88 17.51
C ILE A 12 2.85 -6.49 16.04
N PHE A 13 3.26 -5.27 15.68
CA PHE A 13 3.22 -4.80 14.29
C PHE A 13 4.03 -5.70 13.36
N ILE A 14 5.29 -6.03 13.70
CA ILE A 14 6.13 -6.90 12.88
C ILE A 14 5.52 -8.30 12.76
N ALA A 15 5.04 -8.88 13.86
CA ALA A 15 4.44 -10.21 13.87
C ALA A 15 3.21 -10.29 12.95
N ILE A 16 2.38 -9.24 12.92
CA ILE A 16 1.20 -9.21 12.04
C ILE A 16 1.59 -8.86 10.60
N ALA A 17 2.33 -7.75 10.41
CA ALA A 17 2.64 -7.22 9.10
C ALA A 17 3.53 -8.16 8.27
N TYR A 18 4.45 -8.91 8.90
CA TYR A 18 5.32 -9.86 8.21
C TYR A 18 4.96 -11.31 8.49
N GLY A 19 4.56 -11.67 9.71
CA GLY A 19 4.27 -13.06 10.04
C GLY A 19 3.09 -13.63 9.25
N ILE A 20 1.98 -12.89 9.14
CA ILE A 20 0.81 -13.35 8.37
C ILE A 20 1.13 -13.56 6.88
N PRO A 21 1.68 -12.57 6.13
CA PRO A 21 1.93 -12.77 4.71
C PRO A 21 2.96 -13.87 4.42
N TYR A 22 3.98 -14.07 5.27
CA TYR A 22 4.92 -15.17 5.09
C TYR A 22 4.30 -16.53 5.40
N LEU A 23 3.42 -16.63 6.41
CA LEU A 23 2.65 -17.86 6.69
C LEU A 23 1.70 -18.18 5.54
N LEU A 24 0.97 -17.18 5.03
CA LEU A 24 0.10 -17.32 3.86
C LEU A 24 0.91 -17.57 2.58
N GLY A 25 2.19 -17.18 2.55
CA GLY A 25 3.15 -17.55 1.50
C GLY A 25 3.32 -19.05 1.31
N LEU A 26 3.12 -19.86 2.36
CA LEU A 26 3.11 -21.32 2.21
C LEU A 26 1.88 -21.80 1.42
N LEU A 27 0.73 -21.14 1.58
CA LEU A 27 -0.46 -21.42 0.80
C LEU A 27 -0.33 -20.91 -0.64
N MET A 28 0.29 -19.74 -0.85
CA MET A 28 0.60 -19.25 -2.19
C MET A 28 1.54 -20.21 -2.93
N TRP A 29 2.59 -20.69 -2.26
CA TRP A 29 3.49 -21.69 -2.82
C TRP A 29 2.74 -22.96 -3.23
N TYR A 30 1.91 -23.51 -2.35
CA TYR A 30 1.06 -24.67 -2.67
C TYR A 30 0.13 -24.37 -3.85
N GLY A 31 -0.55 -23.21 -3.85
CA GLY A 31 -1.46 -22.84 -4.91
C GLY A 31 -0.76 -22.65 -6.26
N SER A 32 0.43 -22.06 -6.26
CA SER A 32 1.27 -21.90 -7.46
C SER A 32 1.65 -23.26 -8.07
N LEU A 33 2.04 -24.24 -7.25
CA LEU A 33 2.35 -25.60 -7.72
C LEU A 33 1.14 -26.32 -8.34
N ASN A 34 -0.08 -25.98 -7.89
CA ASN A 34 -1.32 -26.59 -8.34
C ASN A 34 -2.10 -25.70 -9.33
N GLN A 35 -1.50 -24.62 -9.84
CA GLN A 35 -2.12 -23.68 -10.78
C GLN A 35 -3.48 -23.14 -10.27
N LEU A 36 -3.57 -22.88 -8.96
CA LEU A 36 -4.76 -22.31 -8.35
C LEU A 36 -4.82 -20.81 -8.58
N GLU A 37 -6.02 -20.25 -8.47
CA GLU A 37 -6.25 -18.82 -8.56
C GLU A 37 -5.86 -18.12 -7.24
N LEU A 38 -5.03 -17.07 -7.32
CA LEU A 38 -4.34 -16.48 -6.16
C LEU A 38 -4.56 -14.96 -5.98
N SER A 39 -5.43 -14.31 -6.75
CA SER A 39 -5.66 -12.85 -6.70
C SER A 39 -6.22 -12.34 -5.35
N ALA A 40 -6.80 -13.23 -4.55
CA ALA A 40 -7.24 -12.92 -3.19
C ALA A 40 -6.07 -12.51 -2.27
N PHE A 41 -4.87 -13.08 -2.48
CA PHE A 41 -3.69 -12.86 -1.64
C PHE A 41 -3.19 -11.42 -1.65
N PRO A 42 -2.80 -10.82 -2.79
CA PRO A 42 -2.30 -9.44 -2.81
C PRO A 42 -3.35 -8.47 -2.26
N SER A 43 -4.62 -8.64 -2.63
CA SER A 43 -5.73 -7.80 -2.18
C SER A 43 -5.88 -7.80 -0.65
N THR A 44 -5.84 -8.97 -0.04
CA THR A 44 -5.94 -9.12 1.42
C THR A 44 -4.66 -8.67 2.12
N GLN A 45 -3.50 -8.92 1.52
CA GLN A 45 -2.20 -8.63 2.09
C GLN A 45 -2.00 -7.13 2.38
N MET A 46 -2.53 -6.26 1.53
CA MET A 46 -2.50 -4.80 1.73
C MET A 46 -3.12 -4.32 3.07
N LEU A 47 -3.99 -5.12 3.70
CA LEU A 47 -4.64 -4.77 4.97
C LEU A 47 -3.76 -5.03 6.19
N TYR A 48 -2.75 -5.90 6.09
CA TYR A 48 -1.99 -6.38 7.25
C TYR A 48 -1.20 -5.29 8.00
N PRO A 49 -0.55 -4.31 7.33
CA PRO A 49 0.27 -3.33 8.05
C PRO A 49 -0.57 -2.48 9.00
N ALA A 50 -1.71 -1.92 8.54
CA ALA A 50 -2.64 -1.19 9.40
C ALA A 50 -3.26 -2.07 10.47
N MET A 51 -3.65 -3.31 10.14
CA MET A 51 -4.16 -4.25 11.14
C MET A 51 -3.16 -4.42 12.29
N GLY A 52 -1.86 -4.56 11.97
CA GLY A 52 -0.78 -4.65 12.95
C GLY A 52 -0.72 -3.44 13.88
N VAL A 53 -0.82 -2.23 13.33
CA VAL A 53 -0.83 -0.97 14.12
C VAL A 53 -2.08 -0.87 14.99
N MET A 54 -3.26 -1.09 14.39
CA MET A 54 -4.55 -0.97 15.08
C MET A 54 -4.68 -1.97 16.21
N PHE A 55 -4.26 -3.22 15.98
CA PHE A 55 -4.26 -4.27 16.99
C PHE A 55 -3.27 -3.96 18.13
N ALA A 56 -2.05 -3.53 17.79
CA ALA A 56 -1.07 -3.08 18.77
C ALA A 56 -1.61 -1.95 19.65
N PHE A 57 -2.24 -0.94 19.06
CA PHE A 57 -2.83 0.19 19.78
C PHE A 57 -4.00 -0.23 20.67
N LEU A 58 -4.94 -1.04 20.18
CA LEU A 58 -6.05 -1.56 20.99
C LEU A 58 -5.57 -2.33 22.23
N LEU A 59 -4.47 -3.09 22.10
CA LEU A 59 -3.92 -3.85 23.22
C LEU A 59 -3.15 -3.02 24.25
N THR A 60 -2.50 -1.94 23.80
CA THR A 60 -1.53 -1.19 24.63
C THR A 60 -2.01 0.20 25.05
N ARG A 61 -3.00 0.77 24.37
CA ARG A 61 -3.59 2.09 24.65
C ARG A 61 -5.07 1.96 25.05
N ARG A 62 -5.36 1.02 25.94
CA ARG A 62 -6.74 0.66 26.35
C ARG A 62 -7.51 1.78 27.04
N GLU A 63 -6.82 2.78 27.57
CA GLU A 63 -7.45 3.91 28.27
C GLU A 63 -7.61 5.14 27.38
N ASP A 64 -7.00 5.14 26.19
CA ASP A 64 -7.10 6.26 25.26
C ASP A 64 -8.54 6.35 24.69
N ARG A 65 -9.21 7.45 25.05
CA ARG A 65 -10.58 7.78 24.64
C ARG A 65 -10.64 8.45 23.26
N GLU A 66 -9.53 9.00 22.79
CA GLU A 66 -9.42 9.63 21.47
C GLU A 66 -9.20 8.62 20.35
N MET A 67 -8.96 7.35 20.68
CA MET A 67 -8.84 6.28 19.69
C MET A 67 -10.15 6.11 18.89
N PRO A 68 -10.09 6.09 17.54
CA PRO A 68 -11.23 5.78 16.69
C PRO A 68 -11.52 4.27 16.71
N ARG A 69 -11.91 3.73 17.87
CA ARG A 69 -12.04 2.28 18.13
C ARG A 69 -12.97 1.58 17.15
N SER A 70 -14.13 2.15 16.83
CA SER A 70 -15.07 1.54 15.89
C SER A 70 -14.46 1.34 14.51
N PHE A 71 -13.67 2.32 14.03
CA PHE A 71 -12.94 2.18 12.77
C PHE A 71 -11.87 1.09 12.87
N TYR A 72 -11.09 1.03 13.95
CA TYR A 72 -10.06 0.00 14.14
C TYR A 72 -10.64 -1.40 14.20
N ILE A 73 -11.72 -1.59 14.96
CA ILE A 73 -12.42 -2.87 15.07
C ILE A 73 -13.00 -3.27 13.71
N CYS A 74 -13.66 -2.34 13.01
CA CYS A 74 -14.19 -2.61 11.67
C CYS A 74 -13.08 -3.05 10.70
N PHE A 75 -11.96 -2.32 10.66
CA PHE A 75 -10.84 -2.63 9.77
C PHE A 75 -10.24 -4.01 10.09
N ILE A 76 -10.04 -4.32 11.38
CA ILE A 76 -9.53 -5.63 11.81
C ILE A 76 -10.51 -6.74 11.42
N LEU A 77 -11.81 -6.56 11.64
CA LEU A 77 -12.82 -7.55 11.26
C LEU A 77 -12.84 -7.78 9.74
N THR A 78 -12.83 -6.71 8.94
CA THR A 78 -12.70 -6.80 7.48
C THR A 78 -11.45 -7.60 7.11
N THR A 79 -10.30 -7.29 7.72
CA THR A 79 -9.04 -7.98 7.44
C THR A 79 -9.10 -9.47 7.79
N VAL A 80 -9.63 -9.82 8.96
CA VAL A 80 -9.76 -11.21 9.42
C VAL A 80 -10.68 -12.02 8.51
N ILE A 81 -11.82 -11.45 8.11
CA ILE A 81 -12.74 -12.12 7.19
C ILE A 81 -12.09 -12.26 5.79
N SER A 82 -11.36 -11.25 5.31
CA SER A 82 -10.59 -11.36 4.06
C SER A 82 -9.52 -12.45 4.11
N ILE A 83 -8.83 -12.63 5.24
CA ILE A 83 -7.88 -13.74 5.44
C ILE A 83 -8.63 -15.08 5.35
N ILE A 84 -9.79 -15.22 5.98
CA ILE A 84 -10.59 -16.44 5.92
C ILE A 84 -10.97 -16.77 4.46
N PHE A 85 -11.47 -15.79 3.70
CA PHE A 85 -11.79 -16.00 2.29
C PHE A 85 -10.56 -16.32 1.45
N THR A 86 -9.42 -15.68 1.70
CA THR A 86 -8.15 -15.99 1.01
C THR A 86 -7.68 -17.41 1.30
N VAL A 87 -7.80 -17.89 2.52
CA VAL A 87 -7.48 -19.28 2.87
C VAL A 87 -8.45 -20.26 2.20
N LEU A 88 -9.75 -19.91 2.15
CA LEU A 88 -10.77 -20.72 1.48
C LEU A 88 -10.60 -20.76 -0.04
N SER A 89 -10.02 -19.74 -0.68
CA SER A 89 -9.75 -19.76 -2.12
C SER A 89 -8.77 -20.88 -2.51
N VAL A 90 -7.83 -21.22 -1.63
CA VAL A 90 -6.91 -22.35 -1.81
C VAL A 90 -7.53 -23.69 -1.38
N TRP A 91 -8.36 -23.69 -0.33
CA TRP A 91 -8.95 -24.92 0.19
C TRP A 91 -10.15 -25.44 -0.62
N LYS A 92 -10.83 -24.54 -1.33
CA LYS A 92 -12.03 -24.83 -2.13
C LYS A 92 -11.95 -24.11 -3.49
N PRO A 93 -10.90 -24.35 -4.30
CA PRO A 93 -10.62 -23.59 -5.51
C PRO A 93 -11.70 -23.73 -6.59
N ASP A 94 -12.36 -24.89 -6.66
CA ASP A 94 -13.41 -25.18 -7.66
C ASP A 94 -14.77 -24.49 -7.34
N THR A 95 -14.85 -23.76 -6.23
CA THR A 95 -16.08 -23.07 -5.85
C THR A 95 -16.21 -21.79 -6.67
N VAL A 96 -16.97 -21.87 -7.75
CA VAL A 96 -17.25 -20.74 -8.66
C VAL A 96 -18.69 -20.25 -8.53
N VAL A 97 -18.90 -19.01 -8.93
CA VAL A 97 -20.23 -18.40 -9.07
C VAL A 97 -20.45 -17.98 -10.52
N THR A 98 -21.63 -18.29 -11.05
CA THR A 98 -22.04 -17.89 -12.39
C THR A 98 -22.60 -16.48 -12.36
N MET A 99 -22.08 -15.62 -13.23
CA MET A 99 -22.49 -14.22 -13.38
C MET A 99 -22.82 -13.90 -14.85
N PRO A 100 -23.55 -12.82 -15.12
CA PRO A 100 -23.61 -12.26 -16.46
C PRO A 100 -22.18 -11.94 -16.95
N GLY A 101 -21.69 -12.69 -17.94
CA GLY A 101 -20.33 -12.55 -18.47
C GLY A 101 -19.37 -13.71 -18.16
N GLY A 102 -19.78 -14.72 -17.39
CA GLY A 102 -18.98 -15.93 -17.18
C GLY A 102 -19.01 -16.46 -15.75
N THR A 103 -18.05 -17.31 -15.41
CA THR A 103 -17.84 -17.82 -14.05
C THR A 103 -16.68 -17.10 -13.38
N ALA A 104 -16.82 -16.79 -12.09
CA ALA A 104 -15.76 -16.21 -11.29
C ALA A 104 -15.46 -17.07 -10.04
N PRO A 105 -14.20 -17.12 -9.56
CA PRO A 105 -13.86 -17.76 -8.30
C PRO A 105 -14.60 -17.07 -7.13
N LEU A 106 -15.39 -17.84 -6.38
CA LEU A 106 -16.28 -17.29 -5.35
C LEU A 106 -15.52 -16.49 -4.30
N PHE A 107 -14.42 -17.04 -3.79
CA PHE A 107 -13.72 -16.47 -2.64
C PHE A 107 -12.93 -15.21 -2.97
N SER A 108 -12.31 -15.15 -4.15
CA SER A 108 -11.61 -13.94 -4.60
C SER A 108 -12.58 -12.80 -4.85
N LEU A 109 -13.75 -13.11 -5.41
CA LEU A 109 -14.81 -12.13 -5.54
C LEU A 109 -15.42 -11.73 -4.19
N ALA A 110 -15.55 -12.67 -3.25
CA ALA A 110 -15.98 -12.37 -1.89
C ALA A 110 -15.02 -11.41 -1.18
N VAL A 111 -13.70 -11.55 -1.38
CA VAL A 111 -12.70 -10.59 -0.90
C VAL A 111 -12.93 -9.21 -1.51
N GLN A 112 -13.15 -9.10 -2.83
CA GLN A 112 -13.40 -7.82 -3.49
C GLN A 112 -14.66 -7.11 -2.95
N TYR A 113 -15.79 -7.82 -2.84
CA TYR A 113 -17.01 -7.26 -2.29
C TYR A 113 -16.90 -6.92 -0.80
N LEU A 114 -16.19 -7.74 -0.02
CA LEU A 114 -15.92 -7.47 1.38
C LEU A 114 -15.04 -6.22 1.55
N MET A 115 -14.06 -6.01 0.68
CA MET A 115 -13.24 -4.80 0.68
C MET A 115 -14.08 -3.57 0.31
N ALA A 116 -14.95 -3.68 -0.70
CA ALA A 116 -15.88 -2.61 -1.07
C ALA A 116 -16.82 -2.22 0.08
N ALA A 117 -17.50 -3.20 0.67
CA ALA A 117 -18.38 -2.99 1.82
C ALA A 117 -17.60 -2.49 3.04
N GLY A 118 -16.45 -3.10 3.32
CA GLY A 118 -15.54 -2.73 4.40
C GLY A 118 -15.06 -1.29 4.29
N SER A 119 -14.75 -0.80 3.08
CA SER A 119 -14.38 0.60 2.83
C SER A 119 -15.50 1.56 3.22
N ILE A 120 -16.73 1.26 2.81
CA ILE A 120 -17.90 2.09 3.12
C ILE A 120 -18.16 2.10 4.64
N ILE A 121 -18.17 0.93 5.28
CA ILE A 121 -18.44 0.82 6.74
C ILE A 121 -17.31 1.49 7.54
N CYS A 122 -16.05 1.29 7.14
CA CYS A 122 -14.90 1.97 7.73
C CYS A 122 -15.01 3.49 7.60
N LEU A 123 -15.47 3.98 6.45
CA LEU A 123 -15.66 5.41 6.21
C LEU A 123 -16.76 5.97 7.11
N ILE A 124 -17.89 5.26 7.25
CA ILE A 124 -18.96 5.61 8.19
C ILE A 124 -18.40 5.66 9.63
N CYS A 125 -17.64 4.65 10.04
CA CYS A 125 -17.00 4.62 11.36
C CYS A 125 -16.04 5.80 11.59
N LEU A 126 -15.26 6.18 10.56
CA LEU A 126 -14.35 7.32 10.62
C LEU A 126 -15.10 8.65 10.72
N ILE A 127 -16.18 8.81 9.97
CA ILE A 127 -17.03 10.01 10.02
C ILE A 127 -17.65 10.13 11.42
N ALA A 128 -18.24 9.03 11.92
CA ALA A 128 -18.86 8.95 13.25
C ALA A 128 -17.86 9.19 14.39
N ALA A 129 -16.58 8.82 14.24
CA ALA A 129 -15.55 9.09 15.23
C ALA A 129 -15.29 10.60 15.45
N GLY A 130 -15.72 11.45 14.53
CA GLY A 130 -15.58 12.90 14.65
C GLY A 130 -14.18 13.41 14.29
N LYS A 131 -14.02 14.73 14.23
CA LYS A 131 -12.77 15.37 13.78
C LYS A 131 -11.62 15.24 14.80
N LYS A 132 -11.95 15.20 16.09
CA LYS A 132 -10.97 15.15 17.19
C LYS A 132 -10.20 13.82 17.19
N LYS A 133 -10.91 12.70 17.22
CA LYS A 133 -10.33 11.35 17.17
C LYS A 133 -9.50 11.11 15.90
N ARG A 134 -10.02 11.55 14.75
CA ARG A 134 -9.29 11.47 13.47
C ARG A 134 -7.99 12.28 13.51
N ALA A 135 -7.98 13.45 14.12
CA ALA A 135 -6.77 14.26 14.25
C ALA A 135 -5.74 13.61 15.19
N ALA A 136 -6.18 13.08 16.33
CA ALA A 136 -5.33 12.44 17.34
C ALA A 136 -4.59 11.19 16.82
N TYR A 137 -5.10 10.57 15.75
CA TYR A 137 -4.53 9.36 15.16
C TYR A 137 -4.01 9.55 13.73
N GLY A 138 -3.79 10.80 13.32
CA GLY A 138 -3.17 11.14 12.02
C GLY A 138 -4.04 10.88 10.79
N ILE A 139 -5.36 10.70 10.96
CA ILE A 139 -6.33 10.37 9.90
C ILE A 139 -7.07 11.63 9.41
N LYS A 140 -6.90 12.78 10.07
CA LYS A 140 -7.52 14.03 9.61
C LYS A 140 -6.76 14.56 8.37
N TRP A 141 -7.51 14.94 7.35
CA TRP A 141 -6.97 15.65 6.18
C TRP A 141 -6.29 16.97 6.59
N ARG A 142 -5.09 17.22 6.08
CA ARG A 142 -4.29 18.44 6.32
C ARG A 142 -3.72 18.98 5.00
N ASN A 143 -3.35 20.27 5.01
CA ASN A 143 -2.61 20.93 3.93
C ASN A 143 -3.15 20.64 2.51
N PHE A 144 -4.41 21.03 2.25
CA PHE A 144 -5.11 20.69 1.01
C PHE A 144 -4.36 21.11 -0.27
N ARG A 145 -3.86 22.34 -0.35
CA ARG A 145 -3.13 22.82 -1.55
C ARG A 145 -1.87 21.99 -1.82
N ALA A 146 -1.10 21.70 -0.77
CA ALA A 146 0.08 20.84 -0.89
C ALA A 146 -0.30 19.40 -1.26
N SER A 147 -1.41 18.89 -0.74
CA SER A 147 -1.96 17.56 -1.05
C SER A 147 -2.28 17.43 -2.53
N VAL A 148 -3.07 18.37 -3.09
CA VAL A 148 -3.39 18.41 -4.52
C VAL A 148 -2.12 18.53 -5.35
N GLY A 149 -1.19 19.42 -4.97
CA GLY A 149 0.07 19.58 -5.66
C GLY A 149 0.93 18.31 -5.72
N CYS A 150 1.01 17.54 -4.63
CA CYS A 150 1.75 16.27 -4.62
C CYS A 150 1.08 15.18 -5.46
N ILE A 151 -0.26 15.10 -5.46
CA ILE A 151 -1.00 14.13 -6.26
C ILE A 151 -0.85 14.44 -7.77
N LEU A 152 -1.01 15.71 -8.16
CA LEU A 152 -0.82 16.11 -9.56
C LEU A 152 0.63 15.92 -10.01
N LEU A 153 1.60 16.26 -9.16
CA LEU A 153 3.01 16.02 -9.43
C LEU A 153 3.30 14.53 -9.66
N PHE A 154 2.72 13.65 -8.83
CA PHE A 154 2.83 12.21 -9.04
C PHE A 154 2.29 11.77 -10.40
N LEU A 155 1.08 12.22 -10.76
CA LEU A 155 0.46 11.85 -12.04
C LEU A 155 1.33 12.26 -13.23
N VAL A 156 1.89 13.47 -13.19
CA VAL A 156 2.81 13.95 -14.24
C VAL A 156 4.08 13.09 -14.30
N LEU A 157 4.72 12.82 -13.16
CA LEU A 157 5.92 12.00 -13.09
C LEU A 157 5.66 10.54 -13.52
N TYR A 158 4.49 10.00 -13.17
CA TYR A 158 4.08 8.65 -13.57
C TYR A 158 3.88 8.56 -15.08
N LEU A 159 3.12 9.48 -15.67
CA LEU A 159 2.89 9.49 -17.13
C LEU A 159 4.19 9.75 -17.90
N ALA A 160 5.05 10.65 -17.40
CA ALA A 160 6.37 10.89 -17.97
C ALA A 160 7.25 9.62 -17.91
N ARG A 161 7.26 8.92 -16.77
CA ARG A 161 7.94 7.63 -16.63
C ARG A 161 7.50 6.63 -17.69
N VAL A 162 6.19 6.43 -17.83
CA VAL A 162 5.62 5.47 -18.78
C VAL A 162 5.93 5.88 -20.22
N ALA A 163 5.83 7.17 -20.55
CA ALA A 163 6.18 7.68 -21.87
C ALA A 163 7.66 7.45 -22.21
N VAL A 164 8.57 7.62 -21.25
CA VAL A 164 10.01 7.33 -21.44
C VAL A 164 10.24 5.84 -21.70
N PHE A 165 9.61 4.94 -20.92
CA PHE A 165 9.71 3.50 -21.16
C PHE A 165 9.22 3.11 -22.57
N ASN A 166 8.02 3.57 -22.96
CA ASN A 166 7.47 3.30 -24.28
C ASN A 166 8.33 3.92 -25.40
N GLY A 167 8.88 5.12 -25.18
CA GLY A 167 9.81 5.75 -26.13
C GLY A 167 11.08 4.94 -26.34
N LEU A 168 11.69 4.41 -25.27
CA LEU A 168 12.87 3.54 -25.36
C LEU A 168 12.56 2.20 -26.05
N ALA A 169 11.34 1.68 -25.89
CA ALA A 169 10.86 0.47 -26.56
C ALA A 169 10.39 0.70 -28.00
N GLY A 170 10.35 1.95 -28.48
CA GLY A 170 9.82 2.30 -29.81
C GLY A 170 8.29 2.24 -29.91
N GLN A 171 7.58 2.19 -28.78
CA GLN A 171 6.13 1.98 -28.65
C GLN A 171 5.35 3.26 -28.29
N LEU A 172 5.91 4.44 -28.60
CA LEU A 172 5.30 5.71 -28.19
C LEU A 172 3.96 5.98 -28.89
N GLN A 173 3.78 5.47 -30.11
CA GLN A 173 2.54 5.65 -30.88
C GLN A 173 1.40 4.81 -30.30
N GLU A 174 1.69 3.57 -29.94
CA GLU A 174 0.76 2.65 -29.27
C GLU A 174 0.34 3.20 -27.92
N PHE A 175 1.30 3.68 -27.12
CA PHE A 175 1.00 4.35 -25.86
C PHE A 175 0.09 5.57 -26.06
N ALA A 176 0.37 6.42 -27.05
CA ALA A 176 -0.48 7.56 -27.37
C ALA A 176 -1.90 7.13 -27.77
N ALA A 177 -2.03 6.07 -28.58
CA ALA A 177 -3.32 5.53 -28.99
C ALA A 177 -4.15 5.05 -27.79
N ILE A 178 -3.54 4.29 -26.86
CA ILE A 178 -4.19 3.85 -25.61
C ILE A 178 -4.67 5.06 -24.80
N MET A 179 -3.83 6.07 -24.62
CA MET A 179 -4.18 7.26 -23.83
C MET A 179 -5.30 8.12 -24.46
N THR A 180 -5.59 7.93 -25.75
CA THR A 180 -6.71 8.58 -26.44
C THR A 180 -7.95 7.69 -26.57
N SER A 181 -7.91 6.44 -26.10
CA SER A 181 -9.01 5.49 -26.23
C SER A 181 -10.18 5.79 -25.28
N ALA A 182 -11.40 5.44 -25.68
CA ALA A 182 -12.58 5.66 -24.85
C ALA A 182 -12.49 4.89 -23.52
N GLU A 183 -11.95 3.67 -23.55
CA GLU A 183 -11.75 2.80 -22.39
C GLU A 183 -10.84 3.43 -21.35
N ALA A 184 -9.73 4.04 -21.77
CA ALA A 184 -8.82 4.74 -20.88
C ALA A 184 -9.53 5.90 -20.15
N TRP A 185 -10.29 6.72 -20.88
CA TRP A 185 -11.04 7.84 -20.30
C TRP A 185 -12.20 7.40 -19.41
N ILE A 186 -12.89 6.32 -19.75
CA ILE A 186 -13.90 5.70 -18.88
C ILE A 186 -13.21 5.25 -17.59
N TYR A 187 -12.08 4.54 -17.68
CA TYR A 187 -11.37 4.07 -16.50
C TYR A 187 -10.91 5.23 -15.59
N PHE A 188 -10.36 6.30 -16.16
CA PHE A 188 -10.03 7.52 -15.42
C PHE A 188 -11.26 8.12 -14.72
N ALA A 189 -12.43 8.12 -15.38
CA ALA A 189 -13.65 8.66 -14.81
C ALA A 189 -14.19 7.82 -13.64
N ILE A 190 -14.06 6.49 -13.68
CA ILE A 190 -14.51 5.61 -12.57
C ILE A 190 -13.50 5.53 -11.42
N MET A 191 -12.24 5.89 -11.67
CA MET A 191 -11.14 5.73 -10.71
C MET A 191 -11.41 6.35 -9.32
N PRO A 192 -12.05 7.53 -9.19
CA PRO A 192 -12.44 8.05 -7.88
C PRO A 192 -13.44 7.15 -7.12
N LEU A 193 -14.37 6.50 -7.84
CA LEU A 193 -15.30 5.53 -7.26
C LEU A 193 -14.55 4.26 -6.83
N ASN A 194 -13.63 3.76 -7.67
CA ASN A 194 -12.78 2.62 -7.32
C ASN A 194 -11.93 2.91 -6.08
N PHE A 195 -11.41 4.14 -5.95
CA PHE A 195 -10.73 4.55 -4.72
C PHE A 195 -11.68 4.51 -3.53
N LEU A 196 -12.88 5.06 -3.63
CA LEU A 196 -13.85 5.04 -2.53
C LEU A 196 -14.19 3.62 -2.06
N LEU A 197 -14.28 2.66 -2.99
CA LEU A 197 -14.58 1.27 -2.70
C LEU A 197 -13.34 0.47 -2.27
N GLY A 198 -12.13 0.88 -2.65
CA GLY A 198 -10.89 0.14 -2.39
C GLY A 198 -9.92 0.79 -1.41
N TYR A 199 -10.19 2.00 -0.89
CA TYR A 199 -9.17 2.79 -0.21
C TYR A 199 -8.56 2.10 1.01
N ILE A 200 -9.28 1.18 1.67
CA ILE A 200 -8.78 0.51 2.88
C ILE A 200 -7.52 -0.33 2.61
N ALA A 201 -7.32 -0.83 1.38
CA ALA A 201 -6.11 -1.55 1.01
C ALA A 201 -4.90 -0.60 1.03
N PHE A 202 -5.02 0.52 0.33
CA PHE A 202 -3.95 1.52 0.21
C PHE A 202 -3.72 2.25 1.53
N PHE A 203 -4.78 2.69 2.20
CA PHE A 203 -4.69 3.19 3.57
C PHE A 203 -4.07 2.15 4.51
N GLY A 204 -4.41 0.87 4.31
CA GLY A 204 -3.91 -0.27 5.08
C GLY A 204 -2.38 -0.33 5.10
N GLU A 205 -1.79 -0.29 3.92
CA GLU A 205 -0.34 -0.25 3.77
C GLU A 205 0.25 1.06 4.29
N GLU A 206 -0.26 2.21 3.82
CA GLU A 206 0.33 3.50 4.16
C GLU A 206 0.26 3.82 5.67
N TYR A 207 -0.81 3.42 6.36
CA TYR A 207 -0.93 3.61 7.79
C TYR A 207 0.09 2.78 8.58
N GLY A 208 0.41 1.57 8.10
CA GLY A 208 1.50 0.78 8.66
C GLY A 208 2.89 1.33 8.31
N TRP A 209 3.11 1.67 7.05
CA TRP A 209 4.44 2.04 6.55
C TRP A 209 4.81 3.49 6.84
N ARG A 210 3.95 4.45 6.46
CA ARG A 210 4.27 5.90 6.50
C ARG A 210 3.89 6.52 7.82
N TYR A 211 2.71 6.17 8.36
CA TYR A 211 2.28 6.71 9.65
C TYR A 211 2.99 6.06 10.84
N TYR A 212 3.23 4.74 10.80
CA TYR A 212 3.79 4.01 11.95
C TYR A 212 5.29 3.68 11.83
N LEU A 213 5.72 2.96 10.78
CA LEU A 213 7.09 2.45 10.70
C LEU A 213 8.11 3.53 10.28
N GLN A 214 7.74 4.41 9.33
CA GLN A 214 8.64 5.46 8.83
C GLN A 214 9.16 6.36 9.94
N PRO A 215 8.33 6.93 10.85
CA PRO A 215 8.84 7.81 11.90
C PRO A 215 9.76 7.07 12.88
N ILE A 216 9.49 5.78 13.15
CA ILE A 216 10.35 4.93 14.00
C ILE A 216 11.74 4.78 13.37
N LEU A 217 11.80 4.46 12.06
CA LEU A 217 13.05 4.29 11.34
C LEU A 217 13.80 5.62 11.17
N GLN A 218 13.08 6.70 10.85
CA GLN A 218 13.67 8.02 10.68
C GLN A 218 14.20 8.59 12.01
N LYS A 219 13.52 8.35 13.13
CA LYS A 219 14.02 8.72 14.47
C LYS A 219 15.31 7.98 14.83
N LYS A 220 15.47 6.74 14.37
CA LYS A 220 16.64 5.90 14.71
C LYS A 220 17.83 6.11 13.76
N PHE A 221 17.57 6.30 12.46
CA PHE A 221 18.62 6.29 11.43
C PHE A 221 18.76 7.63 10.69
N GLY A 222 17.92 8.62 11.00
CA GLY A 222 17.79 9.89 10.27
C GLY A 222 16.82 9.78 9.10
N LEU A 223 16.36 10.94 8.60
CA LEU A 223 15.27 11.03 7.61
C LEU A 223 15.54 10.23 6.32
N ARG A 224 16.74 10.35 5.76
CA ARG A 224 17.13 9.70 4.49
C ARG A 224 17.34 8.20 4.66
N LYS A 225 18.19 7.78 5.61
CA LYS A 225 18.45 6.36 5.85
C LYS A 225 17.18 5.65 6.31
N GLY A 226 16.35 6.31 7.12
CA GLY A 226 15.07 5.77 7.58
C GLY A 226 14.10 5.46 6.44
N VAL A 227 13.95 6.36 5.45
CA VAL A 227 13.07 6.08 4.30
C VAL A 227 13.66 5.03 3.35
N LEU A 228 14.99 5.01 3.16
CA LEU A 228 15.65 3.98 2.36
C LEU A 228 15.47 2.58 2.97
N LEU A 229 15.69 2.46 4.29
CA LEU A 229 15.44 1.21 5.01
C LEU A 229 13.98 0.79 4.95
N LEU A 230 13.04 1.75 5.07
CA LEU A 230 11.62 1.47 4.92
C LEU A 230 11.32 0.89 3.53
N GLY A 231 11.88 1.48 2.48
CA GLY A 231 11.70 0.98 1.11
C GLY A 231 12.20 -0.45 0.93
N VAL A 232 13.35 -0.80 1.50
CA VAL A 232 13.90 -2.17 1.45
C VAL A 232 12.99 -3.16 2.18
N VAL A 233 12.59 -2.85 3.42
CA VAL A 233 11.73 -3.77 4.18
C VAL A 233 10.34 -3.89 3.57
N TRP A 234 9.81 -2.82 2.99
CA TRP A 234 8.55 -2.86 2.23
C TRP A 234 8.69 -3.68 0.94
N GLY A 235 9.82 -3.60 0.24
CA GLY A 235 10.11 -4.49 -0.89
C GLY A 235 10.14 -5.96 -0.46
N LEU A 236 10.89 -6.29 0.59
CA LEU A 236 10.99 -7.66 1.12
C LEU A 236 9.64 -8.21 1.64
N TRP A 237 8.74 -7.35 2.08
CA TRP A 237 7.39 -7.76 2.48
C TRP A 237 6.58 -8.40 1.35
N HIS A 238 6.91 -8.12 0.08
CA HIS A 238 6.26 -8.72 -1.09
C HIS A 238 6.83 -10.09 -1.47
N LEU A 239 7.90 -10.56 -0.80
CA LEU A 239 8.66 -11.74 -1.22
C LEU A 239 7.79 -12.98 -1.57
N PRO A 240 6.75 -13.36 -0.78
CA PRO A 240 5.88 -14.46 -1.19
C PRO A 240 5.09 -14.21 -2.49
N LEU A 241 4.59 -12.97 -2.69
CA LEU A 241 3.88 -12.59 -3.91
C LEU A 241 4.83 -12.56 -5.11
N ASP A 242 6.06 -12.07 -4.92
CA ASP A 242 7.07 -12.02 -5.98
C ASP A 242 7.36 -13.42 -6.55
N PHE A 243 7.39 -14.47 -5.72
CA PHE A 243 7.71 -15.83 -6.17
C PHE A 243 6.51 -16.62 -6.67
N PHE A 244 5.30 -16.34 -6.18
CA PHE A 244 4.16 -17.24 -6.33
C PHE A 244 2.92 -16.61 -6.98
N TYR A 245 2.95 -15.30 -7.26
CA TYR A 245 1.82 -14.59 -7.88
C TYR A 245 2.25 -13.67 -9.03
N TYR A 246 3.22 -12.78 -8.79
CA TYR A 246 3.60 -11.79 -9.80
C TYR A 246 4.37 -12.39 -10.98
N VAL A 247 5.22 -13.39 -10.70
CA VAL A 247 6.00 -14.14 -11.69
C VAL A 247 6.09 -15.61 -11.29
N THR A 248 6.57 -16.46 -12.20
CA THR A 248 6.90 -17.85 -11.86
C THR A 248 8.13 -17.91 -10.93
N PRO A 249 8.27 -18.96 -10.08
CA PRO A 249 9.32 -19.01 -9.06
C PRO A 249 10.76 -18.83 -9.58
N GLU A 250 11.03 -19.22 -10.83
CA GLU A 250 12.33 -19.05 -11.49
C GLU A 250 12.74 -17.58 -11.69
N TYR A 251 11.78 -16.66 -11.84
CA TYR A 251 12.00 -15.21 -11.94
C TYR A 251 11.82 -14.48 -10.61
N GLY A 252 11.45 -15.18 -9.53
CA GLY A 252 11.11 -14.57 -8.24
C GLY A 252 12.21 -13.66 -7.69
N VAL A 253 13.49 -14.02 -7.86
CA VAL A 253 14.62 -13.16 -7.43
C VAL A 253 14.67 -11.86 -8.22
N ILE A 254 14.47 -11.91 -9.54
CA ILE A 254 14.47 -10.71 -10.40
C ILE A 254 13.30 -9.80 -10.01
N MET A 255 12.14 -10.39 -9.78
CA MET A 255 10.95 -9.66 -9.33
C MET A 255 11.21 -9.00 -7.97
N THR A 256 11.76 -9.71 -6.98
CA THR A 256 12.08 -9.13 -5.67
C THR A 256 13.09 -7.99 -5.75
N VAL A 257 14.14 -8.11 -6.57
CA VAL A 257 15.10 -6.99 -6.76
C VAL A 257 14.39 -5.78 -7.36
N THR A 258 13.55 -6.01 -8.38
CA THR A 258 12.77 -4.95 -9.02
C THR A 258 11.76 -4.33 -8.05
N GLN A 259 11.13 -5.14 -7.22
CA GLN A 259 10.17 -4.71 -6.19
C GLN A 259 10.86 -3.87 -5.12
N ILE A 260 12.06 -4.24 -4.68
CA ILE A 260 12.86 -3.41 -3.77
C ILE A 260 13.19 -2.06 -4.41
N ILE A 261 13.61 -2.03 -5.68
CA ILE A 261 13.88 -0.78 -6.40
C ILE A 261 12.61 0.09 -6.45
N ASN A 262 11.47 -0.49 -6.79
CA ASN A 262 10.18 0.19 -6.83
C ASN A 262 9.79 0.74 -5.44
N CYS A 263 9.81 -0.10 -4.40
CA CYS A 263 9.46 0.29 -3.04
C CYS A 263 10.40 1.35 -2.46
N VAL A 264 11.71 1.29 -2.78
CA VAL A 264 12.67 2.33 -2.37
C VAL A 264 12.40 3.64 -3.10
N THR A 265 12.33 3.64 -4.42
CA THR A 265 12.16 4.87 -5.21
C THR A 265 10.80 5.52 -4.97
N LEU A 266 9.72 4.75 -5.02
CA LEU A 266 8.37 5.22 -4.70
C LEU A 266 8.25 5.59 -3.22
N GLY A 267 8.86 4.81 -2.32
CA GLY A 267 8.86 5.08 -0.88
C GLY A 267 9.52 6.42 -0.52
N ILE A 268 10.57 6.83 -1.25
CA ILE A 268 11.16 8.17 -1.13
C ILE A 268 10.14 9.24 -1.49
N PHE A 269 9.43 9.09 -2.61
CA PHE A 269 8.45 10.07 -3.04
C PHE A 269 7.23 10.13 -2.10
N LEU A 270 6.73 8.98 -1.65
CA LEU A 270 5.62 8.89 -0.70
C LEU A 270 6.00 9.44 0.67
N GLY A 271 7.22 9.19 1.13
CA GLY A 271 7.76 9.80 2.35
C GLY A 271 7.87 11.33 2.23
N PHE A 272 8.35 11.84 1.09
CA PHE A 272 8.34 13.28 0.79
C PHE A 272 6.92 13.86 0.81
N ALA A 273 5.98 13.21 0.11
CA ALA A 273 4.61 13.68 0.01
C ALA A 273 3.93 13.69 1.39
N TYR A 274 4.16 12.66 2.20
CA TYR A 274 3.65 12.59 3.57
C TYR A 274 4.25 13.69 4.46
N MET A 275 5.57 13.89 4.47
CA MET A 275 6.23 14.95 5.25
C MET A 275 5.79 16.35 4.81
N LYS A 276 5.59 16.57 3.51
CA LYS A 276 5.19 17.88 2.96
C LYS A 276 3.73 18.22 3.25
N THR A 277 2.87 17.21 3.40
CA THR A 277 1.42 17.41 3.51
C THR A 277 0.87 17.13 4.91
N GLU A 278 1.61 16.41 5.74
CA GLU A 278 1.15 15.90 7.05
C GLU A 278 -0.20 15.17 6.95
N ASN A 279 -0.42 14.49 5.82
CA ASN A 279 -1.73 13.93 5.48
C ASN A 279 -1.57 12.52 4.97
N ILE A 280 -2.02 11.52 5.73
CA ILE A 280 -1.89 10.10 5.37
C ILE A 280 -2.71 9.71 4.14
N TRP A 281 -3.74 10.49 3.79
CA TRP A 281 -4.54 10.24 2.61
C TRP A 281 -3.79 10.53 1.31
N VAL A 282 -2.81 11.43 1.33
CA VAL A 282 -2.01 11.77 0.15
C VAL A 282 -1.19 10.57 -0.33
N PRO A 283 -0.34 9.93 0.50
CA PRO A 283 0.38 8.75 0.05
C PRO A 283 -0.57 7.58 -0.24
N ALA A 284 -1.72 7.47 0.43
CA ALA A 284 -2.70 6.42 0.12
C ALA A 284 -3.33 6.59 -1.27
N ILE A 285 -3.70 7.82 -1.64
CA ILE A 285 -4.18 8.14 -2.99
C ILE A 285 -3.08 7.91 -4.03
N ILE A 286 -1.85 8.35 -3.76
CA ILE A 286 -0.73 8.19 -4.70
C ILE A 286 -0.40 6.70 -4.90
N HIS A 287 -0.41 5.91 -3.83
CA HIS A 287 -0.23 4.46 -3.92
C HIS A 287 -1.37 3.79 -4.70
N PHE A 288 -2.62 4.19 -4.45
CA PHE A 288 -3.76 3.74 -5.27
C PHE A 288 -3.56 4.05 -6.75
N LEU A 289 -3.19 5.29 -7.08
CA LEU A 289 -2.91 5.69 -8.46
C LEU A 289 -1.78 4.86 -9.06
N ASN A 290 -0.68 4.64 -8.32
CA ASN A 290 0.44 3.83 -8.79
C ASN A 290 0.00 2.42 -9.22
N ASN A 291 -0.82 1.76 -8.40
CA ASN A 291 -1.21 0.37 -8.64
C ASN A 291 -2.34 0.24 -9.66
N ASN A 292 -3.19 1.27 -9.82
CA ASN A 292 -4.37 1.18 -10.70
C ASN A 292 -4.14 1.82 -12.07
N LEU A 293 -3.17 2.73 -12.21
CA LEU A 293 -2.85 3.32 -13.50
C LEU A 293 -2.21 2.32 -14.47
N ILE A 294 -1.64 1.22 -13.97
CA ILE A 294 -1.06 0.16 -14.82
C ILE A 294 -2.10 -0.39 -15.79
N MET A 295 -3.35 -0.60 -15.35
CA MET A 295 -4.44 -1.08 -16.20
C MET A 295 -4.75 -0.14 -17.37
N VAL A 296 -4.61 1.17 -17.14
CA VAL A 296 -4.80 2.17 -18.19
C VAL A 296 -3.61 2.15 -19.14
N VAL A 297 -2.39 2.23 -18.61
CA VAL A 297 -1.20 2.43 -19.44
C VAL A 297 -0.74 1.17 -20.17
N SER A 298 -1.14 -0.02 -19.72
CA SER A 298 -0.93 -1.27 -20.44
C SER A 298 -2.03 -1.57 -21.47
N GLY A 299 -3.17 -0.88 -21.41
CA GLY A 299 -4.37 -1.21 -22.17
C GLY A 299 -5.08 -2.49 -21.71
N THR A 300 -4.69 -3.05 -20.55
CA THR A 300 -5.24 -4.28 -19.97
C THR A 300 -6.11 -3.92 -18.76
N PHE A 301 -7.42 -3.86 -18.94
CA PHE A 301 -8.38 -3.44 -17.90
C PHE A 301 -8.83 -4.61 -16.99
N SER A 302 -7.92 -5.51 -16.63
CA SER A 302 -8.15 -6.71 -15.81
C SER A 302 -6.97 -6.98 -14.87
N ALA A 303 -7.11 -7.98 -13.99
CA ALA A 303 -6.03 -8.42 -13.09
C ALA A 303 -4.80 -8.98 -13.85
N ASP A 304 -4.99 -9.42 -15.08
CA ASP A 304 -3.92 -9.93 -15.96
C ASP A 304 -2.81 -8.90 -16.21
N ALA A 305 -3.09 -7.60 -16.00
CA ALA A 305 -2.11 -6.53 -16.12
C ALA A 305 -0.92 -6.65 -15.15
N VAL A 306 -1.07 -7.44 -14.07
CA VAL A 306 -0.06 -7.54 -12.99
C VAL A 306 0.30 -8.99 -12.63
N GLU A 307 -0.29 -9.98 -13.29
CA GLU A 307 -0.09 -11.41 -13.01
C GLU A 307 0.85 -12.05 -14.04
N ASN A 308 1.71 -12.98 -13.60
CA ASN A 308 2.61 -13.78 -14.46
C ASN A 308 3.44 -12.97 -15.47
N ASN A 309 3.99 -11.84 -15.02
CA ASN A 309 4.79 -10.97 -15.87
C ASN A 309 6.12 -11.63 -16.26
N SER A 310 6.54 -11.47 -17.52
CA SER A 310 7.90 -11.83 -17.94
C SER A 310 8.88 -10.71 -17.57
N MET A 311 10.02 -11.06 -16.96
CA MET A 311 11.03 -10.08 -16.53
C MET A 311 12.43 -10.51 -16.92
N SER A 312 13.28 -9.53 -17.28
CA SER A 312 14.69 -9.74 -17.60
C SER A 312 15.60 -9.01 -16.63
N TRP A 313 16.78 -9.58 -16.38
CA TRP A 313 17.87 -8.88 -15.66
C TRP A 313 18.25 -7.56 -16.34
N MET A 314 18.07 -7.46 -17.66
CA MET A 314 18.37 -6.24 -18.43
C MET A 314 17.41 -5.09 -18.14
N ASP A 315 16.22 -5.38 -17.59
CA ASP A 315 15.22 -4.37 -17.25
C ASP A 315 15.57 -3.63 -15.95
N ILE A 316 16.40 -4.25 -15.10
CA ILE A 316 16.75 -3.72 -13.77
C ILE A 316 17.50 -2.38 -13.85
N PRO A 317 18.60 -2.24 -14.63
CA PRO A 317 19.31 -0.97 -14.70
C PRO A 317 18.43 0.17 -15.25
N VAL A 318 17.58 -0.14 -16.24
CA VAL A 318 16.65 0.83 -16.84
C VAL A 318 15.62 1.26 -15.81
N THR A 319 15.02 0.30 -15.10
CA THR A 319 14.03 0.56 -14.04
C THR A 319 14.62 1.38 -12.89
N LEU A 320 15.81 1.02 -12.42
CA LEU A 320 16.52 1.77 -11.39
C LEU A 320 16.80 3.20 -11.82
N LEU A 321 17.29 3.40 -13.04
CA LEU A 321 17.61 4.73 -13.56
C LEU A 321 16.34 5.58 -13.67
N ILE A 322 15.31 5.08 -14.35
CA ILE A 322 14.09 5.87 -14.61
C ILE A 322 13.36 6.15 -13.30
N ASN A 323 13.11 5.14 -12.45
CA ASN A 323 12.44 5.37 -11.16
C ASN A 323 13.30 6.21 -10.21
N GLY A 324 14.62 6.05 -10.25
CA GLY A 324 15.57 6.87 -9.50
C GLY A 324 15.45 8.35 -9.88
N LEU A 325 15.36 8.66 -11.18
CA LEU A 325 15.18 10.02 -11.68
C LEU A 325 13.79 10.59 -11.33
N MET A 326 12.73 9.80 -11.53
CA MET A 326 11.36 10.29 -11.37
C MET A 326 10.95 10.45 -9.90
N PHE A 327 11.33 9.49 -9.04
CA PHE A 327 10.89 9.44 -7.65
C PHE A 327 12.05 9.48 -6.65
N GLY A 328 13.17 8.84 -6.97
CA GLY A 328 14.33 8.75 -6.08
C GLY A 328 15.01 10.10 -5.78
N LEU A 329 15.06 11.03 -6.76
CA LEU A 329 15.68 12.36 -6.58
C LEU A 329 15.02 13.21 -5.47
N PHE A 330 13.79 12.89 -5.08
CA PHE A 330 13.12 13.57 -3.97
C PHE A 330 13.82 13.35 -2.62
N ILE A 331 14.76 12.41 -2.51
CA ILE A 331 15.63 12.25 -1.33
C ILE A 331 16.45 13.51 -1.02
N PHE A 332 16.66 14.37 -2.02
CA PHE A 332 17.36 15.64 -1.90
C PHE A 332 16.44 16.83 -1.59
N ALA A 333 15.11 16.62 -1.56
CA ALA A 333 14.14 17.66 -1.23
C ALA A 333 14.37 18.22 0.18
N LYS A 334 13.91 19.46 0.41
CA LYS A 334 14.09 20.15 1.70
C LYS A 334 13.56 19.36 2.90
N GLN A 335 12.49 18.58 2.70
CA GLN A 335 11.86 17.74 3.73
C GLN A 335 12.80 16.66 4.26
N TYR A 336 13.79 16.22 3.49
CA TYR A 336 14.81 15.25 3.92
C TYR A 336 16.10 15.90 4.43
N ARG A 337 16.16 17.24 4.44
CA ARG A 337 17.29 18.02 4.96
C ARG A 337 17.03 18.60 6.35
N SER A 338 15.80 18.54 6.86
CA SER A 338 15.52 19.01 8.21
C SER A 338 16.27 18.14 9.23
N GLU A 339 16.88 18.79 10.23
CA GLU A 339 17.54 18.08 11.33
C GLU A 339 16.54 17.47 12.31
N GLU A 340 15.30 17.96 12.28
CA GLU A 340 14.20 17.41 13.05
C GLU A 340 13.48 16.34 12.23
N PRO A 341 13.41 15.08 12.71
CA PRO A 341 12.42 14.12 12.24
C PRO A 341 11.04 14.76 12.35
N LEU A 342 10.08 14.39 11.49
CA LEU A 342 8.69 14.77 11.69
C LEU A 342 8.33 14.62 13.18
N GLU A 343 8.02 15.72 13.85
CA GLU A 343 7.10 15.67 14.97
C GLU A 343 5.80 15.18 14.37
N VAL A 344 5.62 13.86 14.37
CA VAL A 344 4.28 13.29 14.25
C VAL A 344 3.52 13.99 15.36
N THR A 345 2.63 14.92 15.03
CA THR A 345 1.70 15.48 16.01
C THR A 345 1.10 14.28 16.71
N ALA A 346 1.55 14.06 17.95
CA ALA A 346 1.72 12.75 18.55
C ALA A 346 0.95 11.63 17.85
N ALA A 347 1.63 10.66 17.21
CA ALA A 347 1.17 9.30 17.46
C ALA A 347 1.20 9.22 19.00
N PRO A 348 0.09 8.93 19.72
CA PRO A 348 0.04 9.12 21.17
C PRO A 348 0.92 8.10 21.93
N ALA A 349 2.23 8.19 21.74
CA ALA A 349 3.32 7.49 22.40
C ALA A 349 4.23 8.46 23.16
N ALA A 350 3.99 9.78 23.11
CA ALA A 350 4.82 10.78 23.78
C ALA A 350 4.05 11.87 24.53
N ALA A 351 2.85 11.56 25.05
CA ALA A 351 2.16 12.41 26.02
C ALA A 351 1.72 11.59 27.24
N TYR A 352 2.69 10.97 27.91
CA TYR A 352 2.53 10.42 29.26
C TYR A 352 3.80 10.71 30.05
N ASN A 353 3.96 11.97 30.47
CA ASN A 353 4.45 12.44 31.77
C ASN A 353 4.96 13.88 31.63
N THR A 354 4.14 14.84 32.03
CA THR A 354 4.52 15.97 32.88
C THR A 354 3.25 16.64 33.37
N SER A 355 2.64 16.04 34.40
CA SER A 355 1.90 16.79 35.41
C SER A 355 2.50 16.37 36.75
N ALA A 356 2.84 17.37 37.57
CA ALA A 356 3.51 17.32 38.87
C ALA A 356 5.05 17.39 38.84
N LEU A 357 5.59 18.59 38.61
CA LEU A 357 6.02 19.51 39.67
C LEU A 357 6.29 20.90 39.09
#